data_AF-A0A2D5TTR4-F1
#
_entry.id   AF-A0A2D5TTR4-F1
#
_cell.length_a   1.000
_cell.length_b   1.000
_cell.length_c   1.000
_cell.angle_alpha   90.00
_cell.angle_beta   90.00
_cell.angle_gamma   90.00
#
_symmetry.space_group_name_H-M   'P 1'
#
loop_
_entity.id
_entity.type
_entity.pdbx_description
1 polymer ?
#
loop_
_entity_poly.entity_id
_entity_poly.type
_entity_poly.pdbx_seq_one_letter_code
_entity_poly.pdbx_strand_id
1 'polypeptide(L)'
;MTLNTRKIFSSGTGLSQTVLIFIFLLPLLFAGCPAPEKRLEKEGFTLVYRPQSEFESEIKGLRLDHPIEISKEQVTNHLLSLHYEELSLTGKRRYVFSPDDVLEITPLVTKALSRMKADAILYYEVDTLRGTTTGNIFRAKGKIHWRFITIKGTDFESSSSSGQRGSTWKLVPRGGQSFKQSKNIFGSKSHENWIVSDLNLPTKSKRNLRPRSSRKSSRATSPKNVNSSPTNSSSADQDKLEKRLQFLKDLRDKELIDDNEYERKRKEFLDKFL
;
A
#
# COMPACT_ATOMS: atom_id res chain seq x y z
N MET A 1 -70.48 -3.90 63.22
CA MET A 1 -69.57 -5.06 63.43
C MET A 1 -69.22 -5.63 62.05
N THR A 2 -67.93 -5.59 61.68
CA THR A 2 -67.16 -6.60 60.88
C THR A 2 -67.85 -7.34 59.73
N LEU A 3 -67.31 -7.59 58.52
CA LEU A 3 -65.99 -7.44 57.89
C LEU A 3 -66.15 -7.93 56.42
N ASN A 4 -65.23 -7.50 55.54
CA ASN A 4 -64.63 -8.27 54.43
C ASN A 4 -65.33 -8.52 53.06
N THR A 5 -64.86 -7.73 52.07
CA THR A 5 -64.03 -8.07 50.87
C THR A 5 -64.44 -9.10 49.79
N ARG A 6 -64.10 -8.67 48.54
CA ARG A 6 -63.62 -9.39 47.31
C ARG A 6 -64.72 -9.96 46.37
N LYS A 7 -64.69 -9.87 45.02
CA LYS A 7 -63.72 -9.60 43.93
C LYS A 7 -64.50 -9.17 42.64
N ILE A 8 -64.04 -8.18 41.84
CA ILE A 8 -63.29 -8.18 40.54
C ILE A 8 -64.11 -8.38 39.23
N PHE A 9 -63.72 -7.60 38.20
CA PHE A 9 -63.81 -7.71 36.72
C PHE A 9 -64.91 -6.84 36.07
N SER A 10 -64.70 -6.03 35.03
CA SER A 10 -63.53 -5.55 34.28
C SER A 10 -64.05 -4.49 33.29
N SER A 11 -63.37 -3.36 33.19
CA SER A 11 -63.42 -2.49 32.01
C SER A 11 -62.12 -1.67 31.97
N GLY A 12 -61.41 -1.70 30.84
CA GLY A 12 -60.07 -1.08 30.78
C GLY A 12 -59.48 -1.03 29.38
N THR A 13 -60.05 -0.15 28.56
CA THR A 13 -59.38 0.76 27.61
C THR A 13 -58.35 0.19 26.63
N GLY A 14 -58.72 0.25 25.34
CA GLY A 14 -57.86 -0.04 24.21
C GLY A 14 -56.61 0.83 24.13
N LEU A 15 -55.46 0.18 24.01
CA LEU A 15 -54.26 0.81 23.49
C LEU A 15 -54.45 1.07 21.99
N SER A 16 -54.44 2.36 21.63
CA SER A 16 -54.48 2.85 20.26
C SER A 16 -53.32 2.28 19.42
N GLN A 17 -53.64 1.77 18.23
CA GLN A 17 -52.67 1.22 17.24
C GLN A 17 -51.51 2.17 16.92
N THR A 18 -51.65 3.47 17.16
CA THR A 18 -50.60 4.48 17.00
C THR A 18 -49.41 4.32 17.95
N VAL A 19 -49.59 3.75 19.15
CA VAL A 19 -48.49 3.56 20.12
C VAL A 19 -47.59 2.39 19.72
N LEU A 20 -48.14 1.37 19.06
CA LEU A 20 -47.37 0.20 18.62
C LEU A 20 -46.44 0.49 17.43
N ILE A 21 -46.81 1.45 16.57
CA ILE A 21 -46.03 1.83 15.37
C ILE A 21 -44.77 2.62 15.76
N PHE A 22 -44.82 3.43 16.83
CA PHE A 22 -43.65 4.17 17.31
C PHE A 22 -42.56 3.27 17.91
N ILE A 23 -42.92 2.11 18.47
CA ILE A 23 -41.95 1.16 19.05
C ILE A 23 -41.17 0.41 17.94
N PHE A 24 -41.78 0.19 16.77
CA PHE A 24 -41.11 -0.46 15.64
C PHE A 24 -40.27 0.48 14.75
N LEU A 25 -40.47 1.80 14.86
CA LEU A 25 -39.70 2.79 14.07
C LEU A 25 -38.44 3.31 14.79
N LEU A 26 -38.25 3.01 16.08
CA LEU A 26 -37.15 3.57 16.88
C LEU A 26 -35.76 2.89 16.78
N PRO A 27 -35.53 1.72 16.15
CA PRO A 27 -34.16 1.21 16.02
C PRO A 27 -33.39 1.77 14.81
N LEU A 28 -34.01 2.56 13.91
CA LEU A 28 -33.37 3.05 12.69
C LEU A 28 -32.41 4.25 12.88
N LEU A 29 -32.27 4.78 14.09
CA LEU A 29 -31.42 5.95 14.37
C LEU A 29 -30.06 5.61 15.00
N PHE A 30 -29.74 4.34 15.23
CA PHE A 30 -28.38 3.93 15.57
C PHE A 30 -27.60 3.57 14.30
N ALA A 31 -27.62 4.45 13.31
CA ALA A 31 -26.56 4.51 12.31
C ALA A 31 -25.31 5.01 13.05
N GLY A 32 -24.60 4.09 13.70
CA GLY A 32 -23.36 4.39 14.39
C GLY A 32 -22.42 5.08 13.41
N CYS A 33 -21.94 6.28 13.77
CA CYS A 33 -20.79 6.87 13.10
C CYS A 33 -19.72 5.78 12.98
N PRO A 34 -19.21 5.49 11.78
CA PRO A 34 -18.11 4.56 11.64
C PRO A 34 -16.98 5.07 12.54
N ALA A 35 -16.60 4.26 13.54
CA ALA A 35 -15.49 4.60 14.40
C ALA A 35 -14.29 4.92 13.52
N PRO A 36 -13.53 5.99 13.82
CA PRO A 36 -12.43 6.41 12.97
C PRO A 36 -11.47 5.23 12.76
N GLU A 37 -11.20 4.92 11.49
CA GLU A 37 -10.31 3.84 11.09
C GLU A 37 -8.95 4.06 11.75
N LYS A 38 -8.42 3.03 12.43
CA LYS A 38 -7.19 3.17 13.20
C LYS A 38 -6.00 3.29 12.25
N ARG A 39 -5.68 4.53 11.88
CA ARG A 39 -4.56 4.91 11.02
C ARG A 39 -3.32 5.20 11.86
N LEU A 40 -2.18 4.66 11.45
CA LEU A 40 -0.87 4.99 12.00
C LEU A 40 -0.09 5.71 10.91
N GLU A 41 0.20 7.00 11.10
CA GLU A 41 0.97 7.81 10.16
C GLU A 41 2.30 8.21 10.77
N LYS A 42 3.37 8.12 9.97
CA LYS A 42 4.68 8.66 10.31
C LYS A 42 5.46 8.97 9.04
N GLU A 43 5.86 10.23 8.85
CA GLU A 43 6.91 10.63 7.89
C GLU A 43 6.72 10.05 6.45
N GLY A 44 5.51 10.13 5.88
CA GLY A 44 5.22 9.56 4.55
C GLY A 44 4.97 8.05 4.54
N PHE A 45 4.75 7.46 5.70
CA PHE A 45 4.30 6.08 5.85
C PHE A 45 2.96 6.02 6.58
N THR A 46 2.03 5.26 6.00
CA THR A 46 0.69 5.06 6.51
C THR A 46 0.42 3.57 6.68
N LEU A 47 -0.15 3.19 7.83
CA LEU A 47 -0.71 1.87 8.07
C LEU A 47 -2.17 1.97 8.51
N VAL A 48 -2.99 1.06 7.99
CA VAL A 48 -4.42 1.01 8.26
C VAL A 48 -4.85 -0.45 8.42
N TYR A 49 -5.62 -0.74 9.46
CA TYR A 49 -6.26 -2.06 9.60
C TYR A 49 -7.62 -2.03 8.92
N ARG A 50 -7.77 -2.82 7.86
CA ARG A 50 -9.04 -2.96 7.13
C ARG A 50 -9.73 -4.28 7.48
N PRO A 51 -11.05 -4.29 7.69
CA PRO A 51 -11.83 -5.52 7.81
C PRO A 51 -11.66 -6.39 6.57
N GLN A 52 -11.43 -7.69 6.77
CA GLN A 52 -11.34 -8.67 5.69
C GLN A 52 -12.58 -8.68 4.79
N SER A 53 -13.75 -8.35 5.34
CA SER A 53 -15.02 -8.23 4.63
C SER A 53 -15.06 -7.14 3.56
N GLU A 54 -14.07 -6.24 3.49
CA GLU A 54 -13.99 -5.20 2.44
C GLU A 54 -13.28 -5.67 1.17
N PHE A 55 -12.58 -6.81 1.21
CA PHE A 55 -11.75 -7.29 0.10
C PHE A 55 -12.52 -8.16 -0.91
N GLU A 56 -11.90 -8.53 -2.02
CA GLU A 56 -12.51 -9.47 -2.97
C GLU A 56 -12.66 -10.90 -2.39
N SER A 57 -13.48 -11.72 -3.05
CA SER A 57 -13.83 -13.09 -2.60
C SER A 57 -12.60 -13.98 -2.35
N GLU A 58 -11.54 -13.80 -3.14
CA GLU A 58 -10.27 -14.52 -3.02
C GLU A 58 -9.59 -14.31 -1.65
N ILE A 59 -9.82 -13.15 -1.02
CA ILE A 59 -9.32 -12.79 0.29
C ILE A 59 -10.38 -13.05 1.36
N LYS A 60 -11.65 -12.68 1.12
CA LYS A 60 -12.78 -12.90 2.05
C LYS A 60 -12.92 -14.34 2.51
N GLY A 61 -12.67 -15.30 1.63
CA GLY A 61 -12.80 -16.73 1.94
C GLY A 61 -11.62 -17.33 2.70
N LEU A 62 -10.57 -16.56 3.01
CA LEU A 62 -9.38 -17.08 3.70
C LEU A 62 -9.60 -17.10 5.21
N ARG A 63 -9.14 -18.16 5.87
CA ARG A 63 -8.91 -18.14 7.31
C ARG A 63 -7.58 -17.45 7.56
N LEU A 64 -7.61 -16.31 8.24
CA LEU A 64 -6.41 -15.55 8.57
C LEU A 64 -5.75 -16.08 9.84
N ASP A 65 -4.42 -16.10 9.85
CA ASP A 65 -3.59 -16.59 10.95
C ASP A 65 -3.02 -15.40 11.75
N HIS A 66 -3.88 -14.75 12.53
CA HIS A 66 -3.57 -13.51 13.29
C HIS A 66 -3.81 -13.65 14.80
N PRO A 67 -3.08 -12.89 15.63
CA PRO A 67 -1.96 -11.99 15.29
C PRO A 67 -0.75 -12.75 14.73
N ILE A 68 0.14 -12.04 14.03
CA ILE A 68 1.31 -12.66 13.42
C ILE A 68 2.49 -12.54 14.38
N GLU A 69 2.97 -13.69 14.87
CA GLU A 69 4.26 -13.79 15.55
C GLU A 69 5.39 -13.66 14.54
N ILE A 70 5.84 -12.43 14.31
CA ILE A 70 6.94 -12.11 13.38
C ILE A 70 7.94 -11.15 14.03
N SER A 71 9.23 -11.43 13.85
CA SER A 71 10.34 -10.62 14.34
C SER A 71 10.68 -9.48 13.37
N LYS A 72 11.38 -8.45 13.88
CA LYS A 72 11.89 -7.36 13.03
C LYS A 72 12.82 -7.88 11.95
N GLU A 73 13.63 -8.88 12.26
CA GLU A 73 14.55 -9.49 11.29
C GLU A 73 13.78 -10.20 10.17
N GLN A 74 12.74 -10.97 10.50
CA GLN A 74 11.88 -11.60 9.51
C GLN A 74 11.22 -10.54 8.61
N VAL A 75 10.62 -9.49 9.17
CA VAL A 75 10.04 -8.39 8.36
C VAL A 75 11.10 -7.74 7.47
N THR A 76 12.29 -7.45 8.01
CA THR A 76 13.42 -6.89 7.26
C THR A 76 13.76 -7.78 6.06
N ASN A 77 13.83 -9.09 6.28
CA ASN A 77 14.14 -10.10 5.27
C ASN A 77 13.10 -10.15 4.13
N HIS A 78 11.81 -10.05 4.46
CA HIS A 78 10.74 -9.89 3.46
C HIS A 78 10.92 -8.61 2.66
N LEU A 79 10.99 -7.45 3.32
CA LEU A 79 11.15 -6.16 2.62
C LEU A 79 12.43 -6.11 1.77
N LEU A 80 13.49 -6.76 2.24
CA LEU A 80 14.77 -6.81 1.55
C LEU A 80 14.71 -7.65 0.25
N SER A 81 13.85 -8.65 0.21
CA SER A 81 13.76 -9.63 -0.88
C SER A 81 12.73 -9.28 -1.94
N LEU A 82 11.82 -8.32 -1.69
CA LEU A 82 10.79 -7.92 -2.65
C LEU A 82 11.35 -7.17 -3.86
N HIS A 83 11.13 -7.75 -5.04
CA HIS A 83 11.53 -7.20 -6.33
C HIS A 83 10.33 -7.09 -7.27
N TYR A 84 10.41 -6.14 -8.19
CA TYR A 84 9.51 -6.02 -9.32
C TYR A 84 10.28 -5.78 -10.61
N GLU A 85 9.62 -6.00 -11.74
CA GLU A 85 10.11 -5.77 -13.09
C GLU A 85 9.07 -4.95 -13.85
N GLU A 86 9.49 -3.83 -14.43
CA GLU A 86 8.66 -3.05 -15.35
C GLU A 86 8.53 -3.84 -16.67
N LEU A 87 7.32 -3.96 -17.21
CA LEU A 87 7.03 -4.60 -18.49
C LEU A 87 7.29 -3.65 -19.67
N SER A 88 8.45 -3.00 -19.65
CA SER A 88 8.96 -2.13 -20.71
C SER A 88 10.05 -2.83 -21.52
N LEU A 89 10.46 -2.25 -22.65
CA LEU A 89 11.51 -2.77 -23.53
C LEU A 89 12.83 -3.11 -22.81
N THR A 90 13.11 -2.48 -21.67
CA THR A 90 14.35 -2.71 -20.91
C THR A 90 14.21 -3.63 -19.70
N GLY A 91 12.99 -4.05 -19.33
CA GLY A 91 12.72 -5.12 -18.35
C GLY A 91 13.52 -5.05 -17.05
N LYS A 92 13.83 -3.85 -16.55
CA LYS A 92 14.81 -3.71 -15.45
C LYS A 92 14.21 -4.16 -14.13
N ARG A 93 14.80 -5.21 -13.54
CA ARG A 93 14.47 -5.66 -12.19
C ARG A 93 14.95 -4.67 -11.15
N ARG A 94 14.06 -4.32 -10.22
CA ARG A 94 14.31 -3.34 -9.16
C ARG A 94 13.79 -3.86 -7.83
N TYR A 95 14.38 -3.37 -6.74
CA TYR A 95 13.79 -3.54 -5.42
C TYR A 95 12.55 -2.66 -5.29
N VAL A 96 11.53 -3.19 -4.62
CA VAL A 96 10.35 -2.41 -4.26
C VAL A 96 10.74 -1.28 -3.29
N PHE A 97 11.50 -1.63 -2.25
CA PHE A 97 11.89 -0.73 -1.15
C PHE A 97 13.39 -0.45 -1.14
N SER A 98 13.74 0.83 -0.95
CA SER A 98 15.13 1.26 -0.72
C SER A 98 15.65 0.77 0.64
N PRO A 99 16.97 0.66 0.86
CA PRO A 99 17.51 0.33 2.18
C PRO A 99 17.04 1.25 3.31
N ASP A 100 16.86 2.54 3.01
CA ASP A 100 16.39 3.54 3.98
C ASP A 100 14.90 3.29 4.30
N ASP A 101 14.09 3.04 3.27
CA ASP A 101 12.67 2.66 3.42
C ASP A 101 12.53 1.43 4.34
N VAL A 102 13.38 0.41 4.14
CA VAL A 102 13.35 -0.82 4.95
C VAL A 102 13.59 -0.53 6.44
N LEU A 103 14.55 0.35 6.76
CA LEU A 103 14.85 0.71 8.15
C LEU A 103 13.68 1.44 8.83
N GLU A 104 12.98 2.29 8.09
CA GLU A 104 11.87 3.09 8.60
C GLU A 104 10.58 2.25 8.76
N ILE A 105 10.28 1.41 7.77
CA ILE A 105 9.03 0.62 7.69
C ILE A 105 9.06 -0.58 8.64
N THR A 106 10.19 -1.27 8.76
CA THR A 106 10.33 -2.52 9.52
C THR A 106 9.72 -2.46 10.93
N PRO A 107 10.10 -1.52 11.82
CA PRO A 107 9.58 -1.50 13.18
C PRO A 107 8.07 -1.26 13.23
N LEU A 108 7.53 -0.48 12.30
CA LEU A 108 6.10 -0.13 12.24
C LEU A 108 5.27 -1.32 11.75
N VAL A 109 5.69 -1.94 10.65
CA VAL A 109 5.04 -3.16 10.13
C VAL A 109 5.11 -4.29 11.14
N THR A 110 6.26 -4.53 11.78
CA THR A 110 6.40 -5.58 12.81
C THR A 110 5.41 -5.36 13.97
N LYS A 111 5.32 -4.11 14.45
CA LYS A 111 4.38 -3.75 15.52
C LYS A 111 2.92 -3.89 15.09
N ALA A 112 2.62 -3.60 13.83
CA ALA A 112 1.25 -3.70 13.33
C ALA A 112 0.81 -5.16 13.14
N LEU A 113 1.64 -5.99 12.51
CA LEU A 113 1.35 -7.41 12.28
C LEU A 113 1.19 -8.20 13.59
N SER A 114 1.98 -7.89 14.62
CA SER A 114 1.87 -8.53 15.95
C SER A 114 0.63 -8.12 16.76
N ARG A 115 -0.10 -7.08 16.33
CA ARG A 115 -1.31 -6.57 16.99
C ARG A 115 -2.57 -6.73 16.15
N MET A 116 -2.44 -7.38 15.00
CA MET A 116 -3.54 -7.51 14.04
C MET A 116 -4.62 -8.44 14.60
N LYS A 117 -5.90 -8.06 14.43
CA LYS A 117 -7.04 -8.90 14.80
C LYS A 117 -7.21 -10.05 13.82
N ALA A 118 -7.97 -11.07 14.24
CA ALA A 118 -8.25 -12.29 13.48
C ALA A 118 -8.88 -12.03 12.09
N ASP A 119 -9.58 -10.93 11.92
CA ASP A 119 -10.36 -10.54 10.75
C ASP A 119 -9.81 -9.30 10.04
N ALA A 120 -8.59 -8.88 10.38
CA ALA A 120 -8.00 -7.65 9.87
C ALA A 120 -6.90 -7.92 8.84
N ILE A 121 -6.83 -7.06 7.84
CA ILE A 121 -5.78 -7.01 6.83
C ILE A 121 -5.04 -5.68 6.98
N LEU A 122 -3.71 -5.73 6.97
CA LEU A 122 -2.89 -4.54 7.07
C LEU A 122 -2.72 -3.92 5.69
N TYR A 123 -3.36 -2.78 5.46
CA TYR A 123 -3.07 -1.92 4.32
C TYR A 123 -1.90 -0.97 4.66
N TYR A 124 -1.03 -0.72 3.70
CA TYR A 124 0.09 0.22 3.85
C TYR A 124 0.24 1.15 2.66
N GLU A 125 0.77 2.34 2.93
CA GLU A 125 1.21 3.31 1.92
C GLU A 125 2.61 3.81 2.31
N VAL A 126 3.52 3.82 1.34
CA VAL A 126 4.88 4.33 1.48
C VAL A 126 5.10 5.39 0.41
N ASP A 127 5.11 6.64 0.83
CA ASP A 127 5.39 7.79 -0.01
C ASP A 127 6.90 7.97 -0.16
N THR A 128 7.34 8.06 -1.41
CA THR A 128 8.73 8.37 -1.74
C THR A 128 8.77 9.43 -2.83
N LEU A 129 9.92 10.08 -3.01
CA LEU A 129 10.13 11.01 -4.13
C LEU A 129 9.93 10.36 -5.52
N ARG A 130 9.89 9.02 -5.58
CA ARG A 130 9.64 8.25 -6.79
C ARG A 130 8.16 7.85 -6.95
N GLY A 131 7.28 8.34 -6.09
CA GLY A 131 5.87 7.96 -6.04
C GLY A 131 5.55 6.98 -4.92
N THR A 132 4.26 6.81 -4.70
CA THR A 132 3.69 6.02 -3.60
C THR A 132 3.69 4.52 -3.92
N THR A 133 3.99 3.70 -2.92
CA THR A 133 3.87 2.24 -3.00
C THR A 133 2.82 1.78 -2.00
N THR A 134 1.79 1.08 -2.47
CA THR A 134 0.66 0.66 -1.65
C THR A 134 0.44 -0.84 -1.76
N GLY A 135 -0.15 -1.42 -0.72
CA GLY A 135 -0.44 -2.84 -0.72
C GLY A 135 -1.07 -3.34 0.57
N ASN A 136 -1.25 -4.65 0.61
CA ASN A 136 -1.85 -5.37 1.72
C ASN A 136 -0.91 -6.46 2.22
N ILE A 137 -0.89 -6.64 3.55
CA ILE A 137 -0.11 -7.66 4.24
C ILE A 137 -1.04 -8.43 5.17
N PHE A 138 -0.99 -9.75 5.06
CA PHE A 138 -1.72 -10.66 5.95
C PHE A 138 -1.07 -12.03 5.94
N ARG A 139 -1.60 -12.94 6.74
CA ARG A 139 -1.12 -14.30 6.91
C ARG A 139 -2.31 -15.22 6.81
N ALA A 140 -2.19 -16.23 5.98
CA ALA A 140 -3.21 -17.24 5.80
C ALA A 140 -2.54 -18.55 5.39
N LYS A 141 -3.11 -19.69 5.81
CA LYS A 141 -2.58 -21.01 5.48
C LYS A 141 -1.10 -21.17 5.86
N GLY A 142 -0.71 -20.59 7.00
CA GLY A 142 0.65 -20.60 7.54
C GLY A 142 1.63 -19.64 6.85
N LYS A 143 1.27 -19.01 5.73
CA LYS A 143 2.16 -18.20 4.88
C LYS A 143 1.84 -16.71 4.98
N ILE A 144 2.85 -15.87 4.82
CA ILE A 144 2.66 -14.42 4.72
C ILE A 144 2.41 -14.04 3.26
N HIS A 145 1.47 -13.12 3.08
CA HIS A 145 0.99 -12.61 1.81
C HIS A 145 1.37 -11.14 1.69
N TRP A 146 2.05 -10.79 0.60
CA TRP A 146 2.36 -9.43 0.20
C TRP A 146 1.68 -9.15 -1.13
N ARG A 147 0.59 -8.39 -1.13
CA ARG A 147 -0.15 -8.01 -2.34
C ARG A 147 0.05 -6.52 -2.61
N PHE A 148 0.58 -6.19 -3.78
CA PHE A 148 0.84 -4.81 -4.18
C PHE A 148 -0.31 -4.28 -5.06
N ILE A 149 -0.72 -3.06 -4.80
CA ILE A 149 -1.71 -2.33 -5.61
C ILE A 149 -0.96 -1.36 -6.53
N THR A 150 -0.10 -0.53 -5.94
CA THR A 150 0.71 0.47 -6.65
C THR A 150 2.19 0.28 -6.29
N ILE A 151 3.09 0.39 -7.27
CA ILE A 151 4.53 0.50 -7.04
C ILE A 151 5.04 1.78 -7.67
N LYS A 152 5.66 2.64 -6.86
CA LYS A 152 6.26 3.92 -7.30
C LYS A 152 5.30 4.76 -8.18
N GLY A 153 4.06 4.89 -7.72
CA GLY A 153 3.01 5.66 -8.39
C GLY A 153 2.37 4.99 -9.60
N THR A 154 2.71 3.73 -9.90
CA THR A 154 2.14 2.98 -11.03
C THR A 154 1.25 1.84 -10.53
N ASP A 155 -0.03 1.89 -10.88
CA ASP A 155 -1.00 0.85 -10.51
C ASP A 155 -0.78 -0.45 -11.27
N PHE A 156 -1.02 -1.57 -10.59
CA PHE A 156 -0.94 -2.89 -11.22
C PHE A 156 -2.03 -3.07 -12.29
N GLU A 157 -3.26 -2.66 -12.01
CA GLU A 157 -4.39 -2.78 -12.94
C GLU A 157 -4.50 -1.55 -13.87
N SER A 158 -3.38 -1.10 -14.43
CA SER A 158 -3.39 -0.05 -15.44
C SER A 158 -4.20 -0.49 -16.66
N SER A 159 -5.07 0.37 -17.17
CA SER A 159 -5.47 0.27 -18.58
C SER A 159 -4.26 0.67 -19.42
N SER A 160 -3.83 -0.17 -20.36
CA SER A 160 -2.94 0.32 -21.42
C SER A 160 -3.71 1.26 -22.35
N SER A 161 -3.02 2.20 -23.00
CA SER A 161 -3.61 3.17 -23.95
C SER A 161 -4.28 2.52 -25.17
N SER A 162 -4.07 1.23 -25.41
CA SER A 162 -4.72 0.44 -26.46
C SER A 162 -6.09 -0.15 -26.04
N GLY A 163 -6.60 0.17 -24.85
CA GLY A 163 -7.85 -0.39 -24.34
C GLY A 163 -7.72 -1.84 -23.84
N GLN A 164 -6.55 -2.47 -23.95
CA GLN A 164 -6.27 -3.75 -23.30
C GLN A 164 -5.92 -3.51 -21.82
N ARG A 165 -6.69 -4.16 -20.93
CA ARG A 165 -6.42 -4.19 -19.49
C ARG A 165 -5.18 -5.05 -19.23
N GLY A 166 -4.11 -4.49 -18.69
CA GLY A 166 -2.86 -5.22 -18.49
C GLY A 166 -1.90 -4.48 -17.56
N SER A 167 -1.13 -5.20 -16.76
CA SER A 167 -0.17 -4.57 -15.86
C SER A 167 1.03 -4.01 -16.59
N THR A 168 1.60 -2.93 -16.08
CA THR A 168 2.86 -2.34 -16.58
C THR A 168 4.07 -2.83 -15.80
N TRP A 169 3.85 -3.66 -14.78
CA TRP A 169 4.88 -4.29 -13.97
C TRP A 169 4.40 -5.62 -13.39
N LYS A 170 5.34 -6.43 -12.93
CA LYS A 170 5.09 -7.66 -12.17
C LYS A 170 6.10 -7.85 -11.04
N LEU A 171 5.72 -8.56 -9.99
CA LEU A 171 6.67 -8.98 -8.96
C LEU A 171 7.59 -10.07 -9.48
N VAL A 172 8.75 -10.21 -8.86
CA VAL A 172 9.73 -11.25 -9.20
C VAL A 172 9.99 -12.09 -7.95
N PRO A 173 9.32 -13.26 -7.80
CA PRO A 173 9.54 -14.15 -6.66
C PRO A 173 11.00 -14.61 -6.59
N ARG A 174 11.60 -14.55 -5.41
CA ARG A 174 12.97 -15.05 -5.15
C ARG A 174 13.05 -15.78 -3.81
N GLY A 175 13.88 -16.81 -3.75
CA GLY A 175 14.35 -17.44 -2.51
C GLY A 175 13.24 -17.77 -1.51
N GLY A 176 12.41 -18.78 -1.81
CA GLY A 176 11.30 -19.19 -0.93
C GLY A 176 9.99 -18.43 -1.15
N GLN A 177 9.99 -17.44 -2.05
CA GLN A 177 8.78 -16.75 -2.51
C GLN A 177 8.16 -17.45 -3.71
N SER A 178 6.83 -17.33 -3.84
CA SER A 178 6.05 -17.77 -4.98
C SER A 178 4.93 -16.78 -5.26
N PHE A 179 4.33 -16.82 -6.45
CA PHE A 179 3.10 -16.07 -6.70
C PHE A 179 1.90 -16.75 -6.03
N LYS A 180 0.89 -15.96 -5.67
CA LYS A 180 -0.43 -16.50 -5.37
C LYS A 180 -0.99 -17.14 -6.64
N GLN A 181 -1.41 -18.39 -6.50
CA GLN A 181 -2.14 -19.12 -7.55
C GLN A 181 -3.62 -19.21 -7.19
N SER A 182 -4.50 -18.95 -8.14
CA SER A 182 -5.92 -19.27 -8.07
C SER A 182 -6.25 -20.34 -9.12
N LYS A 183 -7.21 -21.22 -8.83
CA LYS A 183 -7.74 -22.17 -9.81
C LYS A 183 -9.00 -21.57 -10.43
N ASN A 184 -9.10 -21.63 -11.75
CA ASN A 184 -10.31 -21.32 -12.50
C ASN A 184 -10.64 -22.49 -13.45
N ILE A 185 -11.76 -22.38 -14.17
CA ILE A 185 -12.26 -23.43 -15.08
C ILE A 185 -11.26 -23.71 -16.22
N PHE A 186 -10.39 -22.75 -16.56
CA PHE A 186 -9.41 -22.83 -17.65
C PHE A 186 -7.97 -23.07 -17.19
N GLY A 187 -7.76 -23.45 -15.92
CA GLY A 187 -6.43 -23.75 -15.36
C GLY A 187 -6.09 -22.93 -14.12
N SER A 188 -4.79 -22.70 -13.89
CA SER A 188 -4.31 -21.88 -12.78
C SER A 188 -3.93 -20.49 -13.25
N LYS A 189 -4.43 -19.45 -12.57
CA LYS A 189 -4.03 -18.06 -12.77
C LYS A 189 -3.03 -17.65 -11.70
N SER A 190 -1.89 -17.16 -12.14
CA SER A 190 -0.88 -16.54 -11.27
C SER A 190 -1.20 -15.06 -11.08
N HIS A 191 -1.25 -14.60 -9.82
CA HIS A 191 -1.44 -13.19 -9.49
C HIS A 191 -0.06 -12.53 -9.39
N GLU A 192 0.35 -11.85 -10.46
CA GLU A 192 1.72 -11.34 -10.60
C GLU A 192 2.06 -10.16 -9.67
N ASN A 193 1.06 -9.57 -9.01
CA ASN A 193 1.21 -8.57 -7.96
C ASN A 193 1.15 -9.13 -6.54
N TRP A 194 1.17 -10.45 -6.38
CA TRP A 194 0.91 -11.08 -5.09
C TRP A 194 1.95 -12.17 -4.78
N ILE A 195 2.84 -11.86 -3.83
CA ILE A 195 3.85 -12.79 -3.31
C ILE A 195 3.32 -13.53 -2.08
N VAL A 196 3.62 -14.82 -2.02
CA VAL A 196 3.37 -15.72 -0.90
C VAL A 196 4.67 -16.39 -0.48
N SER A 197 4.96 -16.39 0.81
CA SER A 197 6.20 -16.95 1.38
C SER A 197 6.02 -17.43 2.82
N ASP A 198 6.98 -18.21 3.32
CA ASP A 198 7.07 -18.51 4.74
C ASP A 198 7.59 -17.30 5.53
N LEU A 199 7.27 -17.20 6.83
CA LEU A 199 7.76 -16.09 7.67
C LEU A 199 9.29 -16.03 7.70
N ASN A 200 9.94 -17.20 7.73
CA ASN A 200 11.38 -17.36 7.68
C ASN A 200 11.87 -17.39 6.23
N LEU A 201 12.19 -16.22 5.66
CA LEU A 201 12.87 -16.15 4.38
C LEU A 201 14.39 -16.15 4.55
N PRO A 202 15.12 -17.06 3.87
CA PRO A 202 16.57 -17.10 3.91
C PRO A 202 17.13 -15.91 3.11
N THR A 203 17.39 -14.80 3.78
CA THR A 203 17.72 -13.56 3.06
C THR A 203 19.21 -13.33 3.02
N LYS A 204 19.83 -13.66 1.88
CA LYS A 204 21.24 -13.39 1.56
C LYS A 204 21.52 -11.96 1.10
N SER A 205 20.59 -11.02 1.32
CA SER A 205 20.69 -9.66 0.79
C SER A 205 21.82 -8.90 1.49
N LYS A 206 22.99 -8.82 0.85
CA LYS A 206 24.16 -8.02 1.28
C LYS A 206 23.92 -6.49 1.20
N ARG A 207 22.67 -6.04 1.22
CA ARG A 207 22.34 -4.61 1.16
C ARG A 207 22.76 -3.97 2.48
N ASN A 208 23.68 -3.01 2.40
CA ASN A 208 24.12 -2.22 3.55
C ASN A 208 22.95 -1.36 4.04
N LEU A 209 22.25 -1.83 5.06
CA LEU A 209 21.28 -1.03 5.81
C LEU A 209 22.07 -0.02 6.66
N ARG A 210 22.04 1.26 6.30
CA ARG A 210 22.67 2.34 7.07
C ARG A 210 21.65 3.44 7.34
N PRO A 211 21.43 3.85 8.60
CA PRO A 211 20.50 4.93 8.91
C PRO A 211 20.87 6.22 8.18
N ARG A 212 19.87 6.96 7.68
CA ARG A 212 20.04 8.22 6.94
C ARG A 212 20.88 9.26 7.70
N SER A 213 20.83 9.27 9.03
CA SER A 213 21.65 10.16 9.88
C SER A 213 23.16 9.87 9.78
N SER A 214 23.55 8.61 9.58
CA SER A 214 24.96 8.19 9.48
C SER A 214 25.64 8.63 8.18
N ARG A 215 24.86 8.97 7.14
CA ARG A 215 25.38 9.50 5.86
C ARG A 215 25.86 10.95 5.95
N LYS A 216 25.43 11.70 6.98
CA LYS A 216 25.83 13.10 7.17
C LYS A 216 27.23 13.26 7.77
N SER A 217 27.83 12.18 8.28
CA SER A 217 29.10 12.22 9.02
C SER A 217 30.36 11.90 8.20
N SER A 218 30.25 11.44 6.95
CA SER A 218 31.42 11.04 6.15
C SER A 218 32.00 12.16 5.27
N ARG A 219 31.63 13.42 5.50
CA ARG A 219 32.24 14.59 4.84
C ARG A 219 32.83 15.55 5.88
N ALA A 220 33.73 15.03 6.70
CA ALA A 220 34.60 15.84 7.55
C ALA A 220 36.05 15.50 7.23
N THR A 221 36.59 16.14 6.19
CA THR A 221 38.04 16.32 6.03
C THR A 221 38.31 17.63 5.29
N SER A 222 38.78 18.59 6.08
CA SER A 222 39.54 19.83 5.79
C SER A 222 38.91 20.98 4.99
N PRO A 223 39.05 22.24 5.49
CA PRO A 223 38.46 23.43 4.89
C PRO A 223 39.34 23.92 3.74
N LYS A 224 38.77 24.04 2.54
CA LYS A 224 39.32 24.89 1.49
C LYS A 224 38.41 26.10 1.32
N ASN A 225 38.97 27.23 1.73
CA ASN A 225 38.42 28.57 1.62
C ASN A 225 38.12 28.90 0.15
N VAL A 226 36.85 29.11 -0.21
CA VAL A 226 36.45 29.77 -1.46
C VAL A 226 35.16 30.54 -1.20
N ASN A 227 35.26 31.86 -1.22
CA ASN A 227 34.14 32.78 -1.38
C ASN A 227 33.36 32.42 -2.67
N SER A 228 32.05 32.24 -2.59
CA SER A 228 31.13 32.61 -3.67
C SER A 228 29.69 32.67 -3.19
N SER A 229 29.11 33.84 -3.40
CA SER A 229 27.69 34.16 -3.47
C SER A 229 26.98 33.38 -4.60
N PRO A 230 25.64 33.39 -4.68
CA PRO A 230 24.84 32.35 -5.35
C PRO A 230 24.98 32.45 -6.86
N THR A 231 25.39 31.37 -7.51
CA THR A 231 25.68 31.36 -8.95
C THR A 231 25.11 30.12 -9.64
N ASN A 232 24.15 30.40 -10.53
CA ASN A 232 23.92 29.86 -11.87
C ASN A 232 23.98 28.34 -12.10
N SER A 233 22.88 27.83 -12.68
CA SER A 233 22.80 26.52 -13.33
C SER A 233 23.95 26.32 -14.31
N SER A 234 24.67 25.20 -14.18
CA SER A 234 25.85 24.93 -15.00
C SER A 234 25.45 24.59 -16.45
N SER A 235 26.31 24.88 -17.42
CA SER A 235 26.10 24.50 -18.84
C SER A 235 25.84 22.99 -19.02
N ALA A 236 26.44 22.16 -18.16
CA ALA A 236 26.21 20.72 -18.15
C ALA A 236 24.78 20.32 -17.74
N ASP A 237 24.12 21.13 -16.92
CA ASP A 237 22.73 20.91 -16.51
C ASP A 237 21.75 21.33 -17.61
N GLN A 238 22.09 22.38 -18.38
CA GLN A 238 21.33 22.82 -19.55
C GLN A 238 21.41 21.80 -20.70
N ASP A 239 22.61 21.30 -21.03
CA ASP A 239 22.79 20.26 -22.07
C ASP A 239 22.01 18.98 -21.76
N LYS A 240 21.91 18.63 -20.47
CA LYS A 240 21.18 17.46 -20.00
C LYS A 240 19.67 17.66 -20.06
N LEU A 241 19.19 18.87 -19.81
CA LEU A 241 17.78 19.24 -19.98
C LEU A 241 17.39 19.18 -21.45
N GLU A 242 18.21 19.75 -22.34
CA GLU A 242 17.96 19.75 -23.78
C GLU A 242 17.87 18.33 -24.35
N LYS A 243 18.83 17.45 -24.01
CA LYS A 243 18.78 16.03 -24.41
C LYS A 243 17.53 15.30 -23.94
N ARG A 244 17.01 15.65 -22.76
CA ARG A 244 15.78 15.05 -22.22
C ARG A 244 14.52 15.59 -22.89
N LEU A 245 14.48 16.88 -23.21
CA LEU A 245 13.38 17.49 -23.95
C LEU A 245 13.35 16.98 -25.40
N GLN A 246 14.51 16.81 -26.02
CA GLN A 246 14.61 16.23 -27.36
C GLN A 246 14.16 14.77 -27.37
N PHE A 247 14.59 13.96 -26.39
CA PHE A 247 14.09 12.59 -26.26
C PHE A 247 12.58 12.52 -26.06
N LEU A 248 12.01 13.43 -25.26
CA LEU A 248 10.55 13.49 -25.05
C LEU A 248 9.81 13.86 -26.33
N LYS A 249 10.38 14.76 -27.15
CA LYS A 249 9.84 15.10 -28.47
C LYS A 249 9.90 13.91 -29.43
N ASP A 250 11.02 13.20 -29.50
CA ASP A 250 11.18 12.02 -30.35
C ASP A 250 10.18 10.90 -29.99
N LEU A 251 9.78 10.79 -28.72
CA LEU A 251 8.74 9.84 -28.29
C LEU A 251 7.35 10.25 -28.78
N ARG A 252 7.04 11.54 -28.75
CA ARG A 252 5.78 12.09 -29.27
C ARG A 252 5.70 11.94 -30.79
N ASP A 253 6.77 12.30 -31.50
CA ASP A 253 6.83 12.23 -32.96
C ASP A 253 6.72 10.79 -33.49
N LYS A 254 7.01 9.79 -32.64
CA LYS A 254 6.83 8.36 -32.92
C LYS A 254 5.49 7.80 -32.43
N GLU A 255 4.58 8.64 -31.97
CA GLU A 255 3.28 8.27 -31.40
C GLU A 255 3.38 7.29 -30.21
N LEU A 256 4.53 7.28 -29.51
CA LEU A 256 4.76 6.42 -28.33
C LEU A 256 4.19 7.03 -27.05
N ILE A 257 3.96 8.34 -27.05
CA ILE A 257 3.27 9.09 -26.00
C ILE A 257 2.28 10.05 -26.68
N ASP A 258 1.17 10.34 -26.02
CA ASP A 258 0.18 11.30 -26.53
C ASP A 258 0.55 12.76 -26.18
N ASP A 259 -0.16 13.71 -26.79
CA ASP A 259 0.08 15.15 -26.61
C ASP A 259 -0.08 15.60 -25.15
N ASN A 260 -1.02 15.00 -24.42
CA ASN A 260 -1.28 15.36 -23.03
C ASN A 260 -0.17 14.86 -22.09
N GLU A 261 0.34 13.65 -22.35
CA GLU A 261 1.49 13.09 -21.65
C GLU A 261 2.79 13.85 -21.97
N TYR A 262 2.97 14.23 -23.23
CA TYR A 262 4.07 15.09 -23.66
C TYR A 262 4.08 16.42 -22.90
N GLU A 263 2.96 17.15 -22.87
CA GLU A 263 2.88 18.45 -22.20
C GLU A 263 3.06 18.34 -20.68
N ARG A 264 2.45 17.33 -20.05
CA ARG A 264 2.62 17.07 -18.61
C ARG A 264 4.08 16.81 -18.25
N LYS A 265 4.77 15.97 -19.02
CA LYS A 265 6.19 15.62 -18.77
C LYS A 265 7.14 16.77 -19.10
N ARG A 266 6.84 17.53 -20.16
CA ARG A 266 7.58 18.74 -20.52
C ARG A 266 7.52 19.78 -19.40
N LYS A 267 6.34 20.04 -18.86
CA LYS A 267 6.16 20.94 -17.71
C LYS A 267 6.90 20.45 -16.46
N GLU A 268 6.79 19.15 -16.14
CA GLU A 268 7.50 18.53 -15.01
C GLU A 268 9.03 18.64 -15.13
N PHE A 269 9.58 18.67 -16.35
CA PHE A 269 11.01 18.86 -16.58
C PHE A 269 11.43 20.32 -16.50
N LEU A 270 10.60 21.26 -16.92
CA LEU A 270 10.90 22.70 -16.83
C LEU A 270 10.81 23.22 -15.39
N ASP A 271 9.81 22.78 -14.63
CA ASP A 271 9.61 23.15 -13.22
C ASP A 271 10.74 22.65 -12.29
N LYS A 272 11.54 21.68 -12.73
CA LYS A 272 12.72 21.19 -11.97
C LYS A 272 13.98 22.04 -12.18
N PHE A 273 13.96 22.96 -13.14
CA PHE A 273 15.11 23.78 -13.54
C PHE A 273 14.87 25.29 -13.41
N LEU A 274 13.64 25.70 -13.09
CA LEU A 274 13.23 27.05 -12.68
C LEU A 274 13.12 27.13 -11.15
#